data_AF-A0A222WVH4-F1
#
_entry.id   AF-A0A222WVH4-F1
#
_cell.length_a   1.000
_cell.length_b   1.000
_cell.length_c   1.000
_cell.angle_alpha   90.00
_cell.angle_beta   90.00
_cell.angle_gamma   90.00
#
_symmetry.space_group_name_H-M   'P 1'
#
loop_
_entity.id
_entity.type
_entity.pdbx_description
1 polymer ?
#
loop_
_entity_poly.entity_id
_entity_poly.type
_entity_poly.pdbx_seq_one_letter_code
_entity_poly.pdbx_strand_id
1 'polypeptide(L)' 'MHNLKHETLAVVEPWVKNGLWEAQTISTEHALREAAAVSYLIGRGYQPQHAHQIVESWWHH' A
#
# COMPACT_ATOMS: atom_id res chain seq x y z
N MET A 1 -12.10 20.42 -1.71
CA MET A 1 -10.68 19.98 -1.65
C MET A 1 -10.30 19.33 -0.32
N HIS A 2 -10.74 19.83 0.84
CA HIS A 2 -10.39 19.22 2.15
C HIS A 2 -10.88 17.76 2.30
N ASN A 3 -11.99 17.40 1.65
CA ASN A 3 -12.54 16.04 1.72
C ASN A 3 -11.73 15.04 0.87
N LEU A 4 -11.37 15.41 -0.37
CA LEU A 4 -10.61 14.54 -1.27
C LEU A 4 -9.26 14.14 -0.67
N LYS A 5 -8.54 15.07 -0.02
CA LYS A 5 -7.28 14.76 0.66
C LYS A 5 -7.50 13.73 1.78
N HIS A 6 -8.48 13.94 2.65
CA HIS A 6 -8.73 13.04 3.76
C HIS A 6 -9.19 11.65 3.29
N GLU A 7 -10.12 11.58 2.35
CA GLU A 7 -10.59 10.32 1.75
C GLU A 7 -9.43 9.56 1.10
N THR A 8 -8.61 10.27 0.30
CA THR A 8 -7.44 9.66 -0.35
C THR A 8 -6.44 9.14 0.67
N LEU A 9 -6.07 9.95 1.66
CA LEU A 9 -5.10 9.55 2.68
C LEU A 9 -5.65 8.42 3.55
N ALA A 10 -6.92 8.44 3.94
CA ALA A 10 -7.54 7.39 4.74
C ALA A 10 -7.47 6.00 4.06
N VAL A 11 -7.57 5.97 2.73
CA VAL A 11 -7.47 4.72 1.95
C VAL A 11 -6.03 4.17 1.91
N VAL A 12 -5.03 5.04 1.81
CA VAL A 12 -3.63 4.61 1.62
C VAL A 12 -2.81 4.54 2.91
N GLU A 13 -3.25 5.21 3.98
CA GLU A 13 -2.55 5.33 5.26
C GLU A 13 -2.10 3.98 5.84
N PRO A 14 -2.90 2.89 5.81
CA PRO A 14 -2.47 1.60 6.35
C PRO A 14 -1.23 1.05 5.64
N TRP A 15 -1.17 1.19 4.31
CA TRP A 15 -0.07 0.67 3.48
C TRP A 15 1.18 1.52 3.60
N VAL A 16 1.01 2.83 3.74
CA VAL A 16 2.13 3.75 4.02
C VAL A 16 2.74 3.43 5.39
N LYS A 17 1.92 3.20 6.43
CA LYS A 17 2.42 2.83 7.75
C LYS A 17 3.13 1.47 7.75
N ASN A 18 2.58 0.48 7.04
CA ASN A 18 3.24 -0.82 6.90
C ASN A 18 4.60 -0.68 6.20
N GLY A 19 4.62 -0.02 5.03
CA GLY A 19 5.86 0.20 4.29
C GLY A 19 6.90 0.99 5.08
N LEU A 20 6.52 1.99 5.89
CA LEU A 20 7.47 2.70 6.74
C LEU A 20 8.07 1.81 7.84
N TRP A 21 7.34 0.80 8.31
CA TRP A 21 7.84 -0.18 9.25
C TRP A 21 8.78 -1.18 8.56
N GLU A 22 8.39 -1.71 7.39
CA GLU A 22 9.22 -2.62 6.58
C GLU A 22 10.48 -1.97 6.03
N ALA A 23 10.43 -0.68 5.72
CA ALA A 23 11.59 0.08 5.28
C ALA A 23 12.70 0.12 6.35
N GLN A 24 12.37 -0.04 7.63
CA GLN A 24 13.33 -0.10 8.73
C GLN A 24 13.95 -1.49 8.89
N THR A 25 13.29 -2.54 8.38
CA THR A 25 13.65 -3.95 8.64
C THR A 25 14.18 -4.68 7.41
N ILE A 26 13.73 -4.32 6.21
CA ILE A 26 14.05 -5.01 4.95
C ILE A 26 14.74 -4.06 3.96
N SER A 27 13.97 -3.16 3.33
CA SER A 27 14.47 -2.20 2.34
C SER A 27 13.41 -1.14 2.04
N THR A 28 13.83 0.12 1.98
CA THR A 28 12.95 1.24 1.57
C THR A 28 12.39 1.05 0.16
N GLU A 29 13.19 0.47 -0.74
CA GLU A 29 12.79 0.27 -2.14
C GLU A 29 11.67 -0.77 -2.27
N HIS A 30 11.76 -1.84 -1.49
CA HIS A 30 10.75 -2.91 -1.43
C HIS A 30 9.44 -2.38 -0.83
N ALA A 31 9.52 -1.80 0.37
CA ALA A 31 8.37 -1.24 1.06
C ALA A 31 7.62 -0.18 0.23
N LEU A 32 8.36 0.69 -0.49
CA LEU A 32 7.75 1.70 -1.35
C LEU A 32 7.02 1.06 -2.55
N ARG A 33 7.59 0.00 -3.14
CA ARG A 33 6.93 -0.73 -4.24
C ARG A 33 5.63 -1.38 -3.78
N GLU A 34 5.63 -1.97 -2.60
CA GLU A 34 4.43 -2.62 -2.06
C GLU A 34 3.32 -1.59 -1.80
N ALA A 35 3.62 -0.53 -1.06
CA ALA A 35 2.65 0.53 -0.79
C ALA A 35 2.09 1.16 -2.08
N ALA A 36 2.93 1.38 -3.09
CA ALA A 36 2.51 1.91 -4.38
C ALA A 36 1.62 0.93 -5.17
N ALA A 37 1.99 -0.36 -5.21
CA ALA A 37 1.24 -1.38 -5.91
C ALA A 37 -0.14 -1.63 -5.30
N VAL A 38 -0.23 -1.71 -3.96
CA VAL A 38 -1.52 -1.86 -3.25
C VAL A 38 -2.42 -0.66 -3.53
N SER A 39 -1.88 0.57 -3.42
CA SER A 39 -2.62 1.80 -3.68
C SER A 39 -3.14 1.87 -5.12
N TYR A 40 -2.34 1.43 -6.09
CA TYR A 40 -2.75 1.37 -7.50
C TYR A 40 -3.90 0.37 -7.72
N LEU A 41 -3.83 -0.83 -7.12
CA LEU A 41 -4.88 -1.83 -7.25
C LEU A 41 -6.19 -1.38 -6.58
N ILE A 42 -6.12 -0.69 -5.44
CA ILE A 42 -7.31 -0.08 -4.82
C ILE A 42 -7.93 0.95 -5.78
N GLY A 43 -7.11 1.82 -6.38
CA GLY A 43 -7.56 2.78 -7.39
C GLY A 43 -8.16 2.13 -8.66
N ARG A 44 -7.79 0.89 -8.95
CA ARG A 44 -8.35 0.06 -10.03
C ARG A 44 -9.67 -0.62 -9.66
N GLY A 45 -10.13 -0.51 -8.40
CA GLY A 45 -11.39 -1.08 -7.92
C GLY A 45 -11.25 -2.40 -7.15
N TYR A 46 -10.03 -2.85 -6.84
CA TYR A 46 -9.84 -4.02 -5.98
C TYR A 46 -10.16 -3.68 -4.53
N GLN A 47 -10.75 -4.63 -3.81
CA GLN A 47 -10.92 -4.50 -2.37
C GLN A 47 -9.54 -4.41 -1.69
N PRO A 48 -9.34 -3.51 -0.71
CA PRO A 48 -8.01 -3.24 -0.15
C PRO A 48 -7.28 -4.48 0.39
N GLN A 49 -8.00 -5.41 1.01
CA GLN A 49 -7.44 -6.66 1.52
C GLN A 49 -6.95 -7.58 0.40
N HIS A 50 -7.72 -7.68 -0.70
CA HIS A 50 -7.31 -8.48 -1.87
C HIS A 50 -6.13 -7.84 -2.60
N ALA A 51 -6.12 -6.51 -2.73
CA ALA A 51 -4.99 -5.78 -3.31
C ALA A 51 -3.69 -6.07 -2.53
N HIS A 52 -3.75 -6.04 -1.20
CA HIS A 52 -2.62 -6.40 -0.34
C HIS A 52 -2.16 -7.85 -0.59
N GLN A 53 -3.07 -8.82 -0.49
CA GLN A 53 -2.74 -10.24 -0.70
C GLN A 53 -2.11 -10.53 -2.07
N ILE A 54 -2.57 -9.85 -3.13
CA ILE A 54 -1.97 -9.97 -4.46
C ILE A 54 -0.52 -9.49 -4.45
N VAL A 55 -0.25 -8.32 -3.85
CA VAL A 55 1.10 -7.74 -3.83
C VAL A 55 2.05 -8.58 -2.96
N GLU A 56 1.61 -9.02 -1.79
CA GLU A 56 2.38 -9.92 -0.90
C GLU A 56 2.85 -11.19 -1.64
N SER A 57 2.00 -11.73 -2.51
CA SER A 57 2.31 -12.96 -3.27
C SER A 57 3.47 -12.82 -4.26
N TRP A 58 3.89 -11.61 -4.58
CA TRP A 58 5.00 -11.35 -5.51
C TRP A 58 6.38 -11.47 -4.85
N TRP A 59 6.43 -11.34 -3.52
CA TRP A 59 7.69 -11.22 -2.77
C TRP A 59 7.92 -12.38 -1.80
N HIS A 60 6.86 -12.99 -1.30
CA HIS A 60 6.94 -14.21 -0.50
C HIS A 60 6.88 -15.46 -1.40
N HIS A 61 8.04 -15.99 -1.77
CA HIS A 61 8.24 -17.33 -2.35
C HIS A 61 9.22 -18.14 -1.51
#